data_AF-A0A0L8H377-F1
#
_entry.id   AF-A0A0L8H377-F1
#
_cell.length_a   1.000
_cell.length_b   1.000
_cell.length_c   1.000
_cell.angle_alpha   90.00
_cell.angle_beta   90.00
_cell.angle_gamma   90.00
#
_symmetry.space_group_name_H-M   'P 1'
#
loop_
_entity.id
_entity.type
_entity.pdbx_description
1 polymer ?
#
loop_
_entity_poly.entity_id
_entity_poly.type
_entity_poly.pdbx_seq_one_letter_code
_entity_poly.pdbx_strand_id
1 'polypeptide(L)'
;MVFNGRDTTLRNWFSIKNLKSSPWTDLPKSKPNYFSIAGYKEKRRFYVSNDHFLCGGDDGWLVIIEEFYLCHWEVSLVYPRFLYSNEPSKTTWLLSYGSADTLAIFIRLIQK
;
A
#
# COMPACT_ATOMS: atom_id res chain seq x y z
N MET A 1 -6.88 5.72 4.52
CA MET A 1 -7.84 4.62 4.25
C MET A 1 -8.58 4.27 5.53
N VAL A 2 -9.81 3.78 5.43
CA VAL A 2 -10.62 3.28 6.55
C VAL A 2 -11.07 1.86 6.25
N PHE A 3 -10.98 0.97 7.24
CA PHE A 3 -11.31 -0.45 7.09
C PHE A 3 -12.34 -0.90 8.13
N ASN A 4 -13.15 -1.91 7.78
CA ASN A 4 -13.95 -2.66 8.74
C ASN A 4 -13.14 -3.86 9.24
N GLY A 5 -12.60 -3.75 10.46
CA GLY A 5 -11.80 -4.80 11.09
C GLY A 5 -12.61 -5.88 11.84
N ARG A 6 -13.95 -5.89 11.77
CA ARG A 6 -14.73 -6.94 12.45
C ARG A 6 -14.51 -8.30 11.79
N ASP A 7 -14.38 -9.34 12.61
CA ASP A 7 -14.20 -10.73 12.17
C ASP A 7 -12.97 -10.90 11.26
N THR A 8 -11.92 -10.12 11.53
CA THR A 8 -10.63 -10.15 10.83
C THR A 8 -9.50 -10.60 11.76
N THR A 9 -8.40 -11.03 11.18
CA THR A 9 -7.15 -11.31 11.88
C THR A 9 -6.25 -10.08 11.86
N LEU A 10 -5.16 -10.13 12.63
CA LEU A 10 -4.10 -9.10 12.62
C LEU A 10 -3.50 -8.84 11.22
N ARG A 11 -3.74 -9.72 10.24
CA ARG A 11 -3.18 -9.62 8.89
C ARG A 11 -4.20 -9.29 7.81
N ASN A 12 -5.45 -9.76 7.90
CA ASN A 12 -6.42 -9.67 6.81
C ASN A 12 -7.41 -8.49 6.91
N TRP A 13 -7.37 -7.72 8.01
CA TRP A 13 -8.13 -6.47 8.12
C TRP A 13 -7.75 -5.47 7.02
N PHE A 14 -6.47 -5.45 6.62
CA PHE A 14 -5.96 -4.66 5.51
C PHE A 14 -6.13 -5.43 4.21
N SER A 15 -7.32 -5.34 3.63
CA SER A 15 -7.64 -5.95 2.34
C SER A 15 -8.73 -5.14 1.63
N ILE A 16 -8.81 -5.30 0.30
CA ILE A 16 -9.83 -4.62 -0.52
C ILE A 16 -11.26 -4.93 -0.05
N LYS A 17 -11.52 -6.17 0.40
CA LYS A 17 -12.83 -6.61 0.92
C LYS A 17 -13.28 -5.81 2.14
N ASN A 18 -12.32 -5.40 2.98
CA ASN A 18 -12.60 -4.70 4.23
C ASN A 18 -12.49 -3.17 4.07
N LEU A 19 -12.09 -2.66 2.90
CA LEU A 19 -11.94 -1.24 2.63
C LEU A 19 -13.31 -0.54 2.63
N LYS A 20 -13.46 0.47 3.49
CA LYS A 20 -14.66 1.32 3.58
C LYS A 20 -14.46 2.64 2.86
N SER A 21 -13.26 3.22 2.92
CA SER A 21 -12.91 4.42 2.17
C SER A 21 -11.41 4.53 1.94
N SER A 22 -11.04 5.23 0.87
CA SER A 22 -9.66 5.42 0.41
C SER A 22 -9.47 6.87 -0.04
N PRO A 23 -8.28 7.46 0.10
CA PRO A 23 -7.95 8.73 -0.55
C PRO A 23 -7.91 8.61 -2.08
N TRP A 24 -7.68 7.40 -2.60
CA TRP A 24 -7.67 7.09 -4.02
C TRP A 24 -9.04 6.61 -4.49
N THR A 25 -9.58 7.32 -5.48
CA THR A 25 -10.95 7.19 -5.99
C THR A 25 -11.16 5.96 -6.89
N ASP A 26 -10.09 5.49 -7.54
CA ASP A 26 -10.08 4.32 -8.41
C ASP A 26 -9.90 2.99 -7.64
N LEU A 27 -9.22 3.03 -6.49
CA LEU A 27 -8.88 1.84 -5.70
C LEU A 27 -10.11 0.95 -5.38
N PRO A 28 -11.27 1.47 -4.93
CA PRO A 28 -12.43 0.62 -4.61
C PRO A 28 -13.01 -0.15 -5.81
N LYS A 29 -12.78 0.33 -7.05
CA LYS A 29 -13.26 -0.29 -8.29
C LYS A 29 -12.18 -1.12 -9.00
N SER A 30 -10.95 -1.06 -8.50
CA SER A 30 -9.81 -1.77 -9.08
C SER A 30 -9.78 -3.25 -8.66
N LYS A 31 -8.88 -4.02 -9.28
CA LYS A 31 -8.56 -5.40 -8.90
C LYS A 31 -7.05 -5.51 -8.63
N PRO A 32 -6.57 -5.03 -7.47
CA PRO A 32 -5.15 -5.02 -7.15
C PRO A 32 -4.55 -6.42 -7.19
N ASN A 33 -3.38 -6.59 -7.81
CA ASN A 33 -2.63 -7.86 -7.75
C ASN A 33 -2.12 -8.13 -6.32
N TYR A 34 -1.87 -7.08 -5.53
CA TYR A 34 -1.59 -7.16 -4.10
C TYR A 34 -2.38 -6.12 -3.32
N PHE A 35 -3.01 -6.56 -2.23
CA PHE A 35 -3.56 -5.70 -1.19
C PHE A 35 -3.41 -6.42 0.15
N SER A 36 -2.21 -6.35 0.74
CA SER A 36 -1.93 -7.07 1.99
C SER A 36 -0.78 -6.47 2.80
N ILE A 37 -0.77 -6.74 4.10
CA ILE A 37 0.33 -6.35 5.00
C ILE A 37 1.62 -7.08 4.64
N ALA A 38 1.54 -8.38 4.39
CA ALA A 38 2.70 -9.21 4.04
C ALA A 38 3.36 -8.75 2.72
N GLY A 39 2.51 -8.30 1.78
CA GLY A 39 2.89 -7.75 0.48
C GLY A 39 3.71 -8.72 -0.37
N TYR A 40 4.85 -8.28 -0.90
CA TYR A 40 5.63 -9.03 -1.89
C TYR A 40 7.08 -9.27 -1.44
N LYS A 41 7.52 -10.54 -1.56
CA LYS A 41 8.90 -11.03 -1.30
C LYS A 41 9.46 -10.64 0.07
N GLU A 42 8.59 -10.36 1.03
CA GLU A 42 8.98 -9.92 2.37
C GLU A 42 9.74 -8.59 2.43
N LYS A 43 9.71 -7.80 1.34
CA LYS A 43 10.42 -6.52 1.21
C LYS A 43 9.48 -5.34 0.97
N ARG A 44 8.38 -5.58 0.25
CA ARG A 44 7.28 -4.64 0.06
C ARG A 44 6.15 -4.99 1.02
N ARG A 45 5.98 -4.25 2.11
CA ARG A 45 4.91 -4.40 3.11
C ARG A 45 3.78 -3.40 2.90
N PHE A 46 2.64 -3.65 3.54
CA PHE A 46 1.42 -2.84 3.40
C PHE A 46 1.18 -2.44 1.95
N TYR A 47 1.23 -3.46 1.09
CA TYR A 47 1.42 -3.28 -0.33
C TYR A 47 0.06 -3.28 -1.03
N VAL A 48 -0.25 -2.15 -1.65
CA VAL A 48 -1.43 -1.90 -2.46
C VAL A 48 -0.95 -1.62 -3.87
N SER A 49 -0.87 -2.68 -4.67
CA SER A 49 -0.30 -2.71 -6.02
C SER A 49 -1.38 -3.04 -7.02
N ASN A 50 -1.40 -2.34 -8.14
CA ASN A 50 -2.32 -2.67 -9.23
C ASN A 50 -1.70 -3.75 -10.11
N ASP A 51 -0.53 -3.49 -10.69
CA ASP A 51 0.18 -4.44 -11.55
C ASP A 51 1.70 -4.43 -11.34
N HIS A 52 2.34 -5.55 -11.72
CA HIS A 52 3.81 -5.69 -11.77
C HIS A 52 4.24 -5.87 -13.23
N PHE A 53 4.62 -4.79 -13.90
CA PHE A 53 5.12 -4.82 -15.28
C PHE A 53 6.58 -4.40 -15.32
N LEU A 54 7.41 -5.10 -14.54
CA LEU A 54 8.79 -4.72 -14.25
C LEU A 54 8.88 -3.33 -13.62
N CYS A 55 10.09 -2.86 -13.32
CA CYS A 55 10.26 -1.58 -12.64
C CYS A 55 9.66 -0.36 -13.35
N GLY A 56 9.54 -0.42 -14.68
CA GLY A 56 8.95 0.66 -15.49
C GLY A 56 7.42 0.68 -15.49
N GLY A 57 6.77 -0.44 -15.22
CA GLY A 57 5.31 -0.56 -15.22
C GLY A 57 4.72 -0.98 -13.88
N ASP A 58 5.55 -1.13 -12.83
CA ASP A 58 5.06 -1.31 -11.46
C ASP A 58 4.22 -0.07 -11.07
N ASP A 59 2.94 -0.29 -10.80
CA ASP A 59 2.00 0.75 -10.44
C ASP A 59 1.13 0.37 -9.23
N GLY A 60 0.66 1.39 -8.52
CA GLY A 60 -0.08 1.16 -7.29
C GLY A 60 -0.37 2.42 -6.50
N TRP A 61 -0.70 2.22 -5.23
CA TRP A 61 -1.22 3.28 -4.36
C TRP A 61 -0.40 3.46 -3.09
N LEU A 62 0.09 2.36 -2.51
CA LEU A 62 0.85 2.38 -1.25
C LEU A 62 1.86 1.23 -1.22
N VAL A 63 3.08 1.51 -0.78
CA VAL A 63 4.08 0.50 -0.46
C VAL A 63 4.97 0.97 0.68
N ILE A 64 5.29 0.06 1.59
CA ILE A 64 6.33 0.24 2.59
C ILE A 64 7.49 -0.67 2.18
N ILE A 65 8.64 -0.07 1.89
CA ILE A 65 9.83 -0.79 1.45
C ILE A 65 10.70 -0.98 2.68
N GLU A 66 10.93 -2.23 3.09
CA GLU A 66 11.79 -2.58 4.23
C GLU A 66 13.27 -2.64 3.83
N GLU A 67 13.56 -2.99 2.59
CA GLU A 67 14.91 -3.05 2.03
C GLU A 67 14.87 -2.98 0.50
N PHE A 68 16.01 -2.64 -0.12
CA PHE A 68 16.15 -2.67 -1.57
C PHE A 68 15.89 -4.09 -2.12
N TYR A 69 15.09 -4.20 -3.18
CA TYR A 69 14.85 -5.46 -3.86
C TYR A 69 15.38 -5.47 -5.29
N LEU A 70 14.82 -4.64 -6.18
CA LEU A 70 15.07 -4.72 -7.61
C LEU A 70 14.98 -3.37 -8.32
N CYS A 71 13.99 -2.55 -7.97
CA CYS A 71 13.64 -1.37 -8.73
C CYS A 71 14.26 -0.11 -8.16
N HIS A 72 14.71 0.78 -9.04
CA HIS A 72 15.38 2.00 -8.62
C HIS A 72 14.50 2.90 -7.73
N TRP A 73 13.18 2.89 -7.94
CA TRP A 73 12.23 3.61 -7.09
C TRP A 73 12.18 3.07 -5.64
N GLU A 74 12.73 1.88 -5.36
CA GLU A 74 12.85 1.30 -4.02
C GLU A 74 14.11 1.73 -3.27
N VAL A 75 15.09 2.34 -3.96
CA VAL A 75 16.38 2.69 -3.38
C VAL A 75 16.19 3.80 -2.33
N SER A 76 16.81 3.61 -1.18
CA SER A 76 16.81 4.57 -0.07
C SER A 76 18.09 4.43 0.73
N LEU A 77 18.52 5.54 1.36
CA LEU A 77 19.58 5.51 2.37
C LEU A 77 19.07 5.08 3.75
N VAL A 78 17.75 5.18 3.96
CA VAL A 78 17.08 4.86 5.24
C VAL A 78 15.85 4.01 4.96
N TYR A 79 15.72 2.93 5.73
CA TYR A 79 14.56 2.04 5.70
C TYR A 79 13.92 1.93 7.09
N PRO A 80 12.60 1.67 7.19
CA PRO A 80 11.66 1.50 6.08
C PRO A 80 11.33 2.82 5.37
N ARG A 81 11.01 2.75 4.07
CA ARG A 81 10.54 3.89 3.26
C ARG A 81 9.07 3.73 2.93
N PHE A 82 8.29 4.78 3.15
CA PHE A 82 6.85 4.78 2.88
C PHE A 82 6.60 5.55 1.59
N LEU A 83 6.13 4.88 0.54
CA LEU A 83 5.76 5.50 -0.72
C LEU A 83 4.25 5.38 -0.94
N TYR A 84 3.66 6.42 -1.50
CA TYR A 84 2.24 6.44 -1.82
C TYR A 84 1.97 7.26 -3.08
N SER A 85 0.84 7.02 -3.74
CA SER A 85 0.43 7.86 -4.87
C SER A 85 -0.01 9.24 -4.36
N ASN A 86 0.65 10.28 -4.86
CA ASN A 86 0.30 11.69 -4.62
C ASN A 86 -0.91 12.16 -5.45
N GLU A 87 -1.40 11.33 -6.36
CA GLU A 87 -2.58 11.60 -7.17
C GLU A 87 -3.86 11.03 -6.54
N PRO A 88 -5.06 11.46 -6.99
CA PRO A 88 -6.33 10.85 -6.60
C PRO A 88 -6.54 9.40 -7.08
N SER A 89 -5.56 8.81 -7.78
CA SER A 89 -5.58 7.47 -8.37
C SER A 89 -4.27 6.72 -8.14
N LYS A 90 -4.09 5.51 -8.69
CA LYS A 90 -2.77 4.86 -8.72
C LYS A 90 -1.74 5.70 -9.46
N THR A 91 -0.46 5.47 -9.14
CA THR A 91 0.69 6.03 -9.83
C THR A 91 1.61 4.93 -10.34
N THR A 92 2.36 5.21 -11.40
CA THR A 92 3.52 4.41 -11.80
C THR A 92 4.72 4.87 -10.98
N TRP A 93 5.33 3.96 -10.21
CA TRP A 93 6.37 4.31 -9.23
C TRP A 93 7.63 4.94 -9.86
N LEU A 94 7.89 4.69 -11.13
CA LEU A 94 9.00 5.32 -11.85
C LEU A 94 8.73 6.80 -12.19
N LEU A 95 7.46 7.21 -12.30
CA LEU A 95 7.07 8.53 -12.79
C LEU A 95 6.82 9.53 -11.67
N SER A 96 6.00 9.14 -10.67
CA SER A 96 5.60 10.02 -9.58
C SER A 96 5.25 9.23 -8.34
N TYR A 97 5.59 9.75 -7.17
CA TYR A 97 5.13 9.27 -5.87
C TYR A 97 5.35 10.33 -4.79
N GLY A 98 4.55 10.27 -3.73
CA GLY A 98 4.85 10.91 -2.46
C GLY A 98 5.63 9.98 -1.54
N SER A 99 6.33 10.57 -0.56
CA SER A 99 6.97 9.84 0.53
C SER A 99 6.50 10.36 1.89
N ALA A 100 6.44 9.48 2.90
CA ALA A 100 6.10 9.85 4.26
C ALA A 100 7.16 9.34 5.26
N ASP A 101 7.24 9.98 6.42
CA ASP A 101 8.12 9.56 7.52
C ASP A 101 7.42 8.69 8.56
N THR A 102 6.09 8.59 8.50
CA THR A 102 5.28 7.90 9.53
C THR A 102 4.06 7.22 8.92
N LEU A 103 3.81 5.99 9.37
CA LEU A 103 2.53 5.30 9.22
C LEU A 103 1.82 5.24 10.56
N ALA A 104 0.65 5.89 10.67
CA ALA A 104 -0.20 5.80 11.85
C ALA A 104 -1.39 4.87 11.59
N ILE A 105 -1.63 3.93 12.50
CA ILE A 105 -2.80 3.05 12.49
C ILE A 105 -3.63 3.34 13.73
N PHE A 106 -4.82 3.87 13.53
CA PHE A 106 -5.77 4.15 14.60
C PHE A 106 -6.83 3.05 14.67
N ILE A 107 -7.00 2.46 15.85
CA ILE A 107 -8.03 1.44 16.10
C ILE A 107 -9.15 2.08 16.90
N ARG A 108 -10.35 2.13 16.33
CA ARG A 108 -11.56 2.51 17.06
C ARG A 108 -12.24 1.27 17.61
N LEU A 109 -12.15 1.07 18.91
CA LEU A 109 -12.95 0.08 19.62
C LEU A 109 -14.37 0.63 19.79
N ILE A 110 -15.38 -0.16 19.41
CA ILE A 110 -16.77 0.15 19.75
C ILE A 110 -17.06 -0.63 21.02
N GLN A 111 -17.22 0.07 22.13
CA GLN A 111 -17.71 -0.52 23.37
C GLN A 111 -19.15 -1.00 23.12
N LYS A 112 -19.43 -2.24 23.52
CA LYS A 112 -20.78 -2.81 23.49
C LYS A 112 -21.59 -2.29 24.65
#